data_AF-A0A367ACM8-F1
#
_entry.id   AF-A0A367ACM8-F1
#
_cell.length_a   1.000
_cell.length_b   1.000
_cell.length_c   1.000
_cell.angle_alpha   90.00
_cell.angle_beta   90.00
_cell.angle_gamma   90.00
#
_symmetry.space_group_name_H-M   'P 1'
#
loop_
_entity.id
_entity.type
_entity.pdbx_description
1 polymer ?
#
loop_
_entity_poly.entity_id
_entity_poly.type
_entity_poly.pdbx_seq_one_letter_code
_entity_poly.pdbx_strand_id
1 'polypeptide(L)'
;MRDETLPVGRRVSSLHSLIAGHHAPFGFLATAAHLRDTVGARRGRWTGRQVIEALDLLEESRITHLAYRAEFAGRRRKEKAQGRRRPTAGDIAALGRAEWGKDPAEARTRVPSRRERGSG
;
A
#
# COMPACT_ATOMS: atom_id res chain seq x y z
N MET A 1 1.33 1.20 -20.12
CA MET A 1 0.16 1.90 -19.52
C MET A 1 0.11 3.37 -19.89
N ARG A 2 1.24 4.10 -19.83
CA ARG A 2 1.32 5.50 -20.28
C ARG A 2 1.45 5.65 -21.81
N ASP A 3 1.91 4.61 -22.51
CA ASP A 3 1.85 4.58 -23.97
C ASP A 3 0.40 4.55 -24.45
N GLU A 4 -0.03 5.65 -25.09
CA GLU A 4 -1.38 5.87 -25.57
C GLU A 4 -1.66 5.17 -26.91
N THR A 5 -0.63 4.72 -27.62
CA THR A 5 -0.77 3.98 -28.88
C THR A 5 -1.24 2.54 -28.65
N LEU A 6 -1.10 2.04 -27.42
CA LEU A 6 -1.53 0.69 -27.05
C LEU A 6 -3.05 0.60 -26.84
N PRO A 7 -3.69 -0.51 -27.27
CA PRO A 7 -5.09 -0.77 -26.98
C PRO A 7 -5.39 -0.73 -25.47
N VAL A 8 -6.53 -0.13 -25.09
CA VAL A 8 -6.94 0.03 -23.69
C VAL A 8 -6.94 -1.31 -22.94
N GLY A 9 -7.38 -2.40 -23.57
CA GLY A 9 -7.37 -3.74 -22.96
C GLY A 9 -5.97 -4.17 -22.51
N ARG A 10 -4.93 -3.94 -23.33
CA ARG A 10 -3.53 -4.25 -22.98
C ARG A 10 -3.06 -3.39 -21.81
N ARG A 11 -3.46 -2.11 -21.78
CA ARG A 11 -3.12 -1.18 -20.69
C ARG A 11 -3.79 -1.62 -19.37
N VAL A 12 -5.05 -2.07 -19.40
CA VAL A 12 -5.76 -2.63 -18.24
C VAL A 12 -5.08 -3.92 -17.76
N SER A 13 -4.71 -4.84 -18.65
CA SER A 13 -3.96 -6.05 -18.28
C SER A 13 -2.63 -5.71 -17.59
N SER A 14 -1.88 -4.73 -18.09
CA SER A 14 -0.66 -4.25 -17.43
C SER A 14 -0.92 -3.65 -16.04
N LEU A 15 -2.02 -2.92 -15.86
CA LEU A 15 -2.43 -2.41 -14.54
C LEU A 15 -2.70 -3.57 -13.57
N HIS A 16 -3.43 -4.59 -14.01
CA HIS A 16 -3.66 -5.79 -13.19
C HIS A 16 -2.37 -6.52 -12.83
N SER A 17 -1.42 -6.64 -13.76
CA SER A 17 -0.10 -7.20 -13.48
C SER A 17 0.66 -6.40 -12.41
N LEU A 18 0.58 -5.07 -12.44
CA LEU A 18 1.16 -4.24 -11.38
C LEU A 18 0.51 -4.47 -10.02
N ILE A 19 -0.81 -4.57 -9.97
CA ILE A 19 -1.51 -4.85 -8.72
C ILE A 19 -1.08 -6.22 -8.17
N ALA A 20 -1.11 -7.26 -9.02
CA ALA A 20 -0.79 -8.63 -8.60
C ALA A 20 0.67 -8.80 -8.15
N GLY A 21 1.63 -8.17 -8.85
CA GLY A 21 3.05 -8.38 -8.64
C GLY A 21 3.73 -7.36 -7.71
N HIS A 22 3.16 -6.17 -7.54
CA HIS A 22 3.91 -5.05 -6.95
C HIS A 22 3.20 -4.34 -5.80
N HIS A 23 1.92 -4.00 -5.91
CA HIS A 23 1.22 -3.25 -4.87
C HIS A 23 -0.28 -3.55 -4.84
N ALA A 24 -0.71 -4.30 -3.81
CA ALA A 24 -2.11 -4.65 -3.57
C ALA A 24 -2.47 -4.41 -2.09
N PRO A 25 -2.72 -3.16 -1.67
CA PRO A 25 -2.98 -2.82 -0.26
C PRO A 25 -4.19 -3.56 0.35
N PHE A 26 -5.11 -4.06 -0.48
CA PHE A 26 -6.29 -4.81 -0.05
C PHE A 26 -6.30 -6.26 -0.57
N GLY A 27 -5.21 -6.71 -1.21
CA GLY A 27 -5.21 -7.88 -2.08
C GLY A 27 -5.74 -7.57 -3.48
N PHE A 28 -5.45 -8.45 -4.45
CA PHE A 28 -5.62 -8.17 -5.88
C PHE A 28 -7.03 -7.71 -6.27
N LEU A 29 -8.06 -8.51 -5.95
CA LEU A 29 -9.43 -8.24 -6.36
C LEU A 29 -9.98 -6.96 -5.72
N ALA A 30 -9.74 -6.76 -4.42
CA ALA A 30 -10.23 -5.60 -3.70
C ALA A 30 -9.51 -4.31 -4.11
N THR A 31 -8.20 -4.37 -4.37
CA THR A 31 -7.46 -3.22 -4.92
C THR A 31 -7.94 -2.87 -6.33
N ALA A 32 -8.15 -3.85 -7.20
CA ALA A 32 -8.67 -3.62 -8.55
C ALA A 32 -10.09 -3.03 -8.53
N ALA A 33 -10.97 -3.54 -7.66
CA ALA A 33 -12.31 -3.01 -7.45
C ALA A 33 -12.27 -1.57 -6.93
N HIS A 34 -11.47 -1.29 -5.91
CA HIS A 34 -11.28 0.05 -5.36
C HIS A 34 -10.86 1.04 -6.45
N LEU A 35 -9.81 0.73 -7.22
CA LEU A 35 -9.35 1.60 -8.31
C LEU A 35 -10.44 1.83 -9.36
N ARG A 36 -11.11 0.76 -9.79
CA ARG A 36 -12.20 0.84 -10.77
C ARG A 36 -13.31 1.77 -10.29
N ASP A 37 -13.71 1.62 -9.04
CA ASP A 37 -14.80 2.39 -8.46
C ASP A 37 -14.39 3.86 -8.27
N THR A 38 -13.14 4.12 -7.84
CA THR A 38 -12.58 5.47 -7.67
C THR A 38 -12.51 6.25 -8.98
N VAL A 39 -12.07 5.62 -10.08
CA VAL A 39 -12.00 6.29 -11.40
C VAL A 39 -13.32 6.22 -12.19
N GLY A 40 -14.36 5.62 -11.62
CA GLY A 40 -15.68 5.49 -12.24
C GLY A 40 -15.75 4.55 -13.46
N ALA A 41 -14.87 3.55 -13.55
CA ALA A 41 -14.88 2.57 -14.65
C ALA A 41 -16.04 1.56 -14.49
N ARG A 42 -17.19 1.86 -15.08
CA ARG A 42 -18.43 1.08 -14.91
C ARG A 42 -18.48 -0.15 -15.81
N ARG A 43 -19.11 -1.22 -15.31
CA ARG A 43 -19.37 -2.49 -16.05
C ARG A 43 -18.12 -3.09 -16.71
N GLY A 44 -16.95 -2.90 -16.09
CA GLY A 44 -15.67 -3.40 -16.60
C GLY A 44 -15.13 -2.67 -17.83
N ARG A 45 -15.75 -1.56 -18.26
CA ARG A 45 -15.28 -0.74 -19.38
C ARG A 45 -14.38 0.37 -18.86
N TRP A 46 -13.13 0.34 -19.29
CA TRP A 46 -12.12 1.36 -18.99
C TRP A 46 -11.94 2.28 -20.19
N THR A 47 -11.68 3.55 -19.92
CA THR A 47 -11.12 4.49 -20.90
C THR A 47 -9.61 4.62 -20.70
N GLY A 48 -8.88 5.08 -21.72
CA GLY A 48 -7.44 5.32 -21.60
C GLY A 48 -7.10 6.29 -20.46
N ARG A 49 -7.90 7.35 -20.28
CA ARG A 49 -7.77 8.31 -19.19
C ARG A 49 -7.92 7.65 -17.81
N GLN A 50 -8.95 6.83 -17.63
CA GLN A 50 -9.18 6.12 -16.36
C GLN A 50 -8.05 5.16 -15.99
N VAL A 51 -7.40 4.54 -16.99
CA VAL A 51 -6.24 3.66 -16.72
C VAL A 51 -5.05 4.48 -16.22
N ILE A 52 -4.82 5.68 -16.76
CA ILE A 52 -3.76 6.57 -16.27
C ILE A 52 -4.09 7.06 -14.86
N GLU A 53 -5.32 7.53 -14.64
CA GLU A 53 -5.78 8.02 -13.34
C GLU A 53 -5.67 6.93 -12.25
N ALA A 54 -6.03 5.68 -12.57
CA ALA A 54 -5.86 4.55 -11.66
C ALA A 54 -4.39 4.20 -11.40
N LEU A 55 -3.52 4.39 -12.38
CA LEU A 55 -2.08 4.20 -12.21
C LEU A 55 -1.50 5.26 -11.26
N ASP A 56 -1.85 6.53 -11.46
CA ASP A 56 -1.37 7.63 -10.61
C ASP A 56 -1.83 7.41 -9.16
N LEU A 57 -3.10 7.06 -8.93
CA LEU A 57 -3.62 6.71 -7.61
C LEU A 57 -2.87 5.53 -6.95
N LEU A 58 -2.54 4.49 -7.74
CA LEU A 58 -1.79 3.35 -7.24
C LEU A 58 -0.34 3.72 -6.89
N GLU A 59 0.29 4.60 -7.68
CA GLU A 59 1.62 5.15 -7.42
C GLU A 59 1.64 5.99 -6.14
N GLU A 60 0.66 6.87 -5.93
CA GLU A 60 0.49 7.66 -4.70
C GLU A 60 0.34 6.75 -3.47
N SER A 61 -0.55 5.76 -3.53
CA SER A 61 -0.70 4.76 -2.48
C SER A 61 0.63 4.06 -2.18
N ARG A 62 1.36 3.62 -3.21
CA ARG A 62 2.65 2.93 -3.06
C ARG A 62 3.69 3.82 -2.39
N ILE A 63 3.76 5.12 -2.74
CA ILE A 63 4.69 6.08 -2.15
C ILE A 63 4.49 6.16 -0.64
N THR A 64 3.25 6.29 -0.18
CA THR A 64 2.96 6.38 1.26
C THR A 64 3.34 5.10 2.01
N HIS A 65 3.10 3.92 1.43
CA HIS A 65 3.51 2.63 2.01
C HIS A 65 5.03 2.46 2.08
N LEU A 66 5.76 2.90 1.05
CA LEU A 66 7.22 2.87 1.04
C LEU A 66 7.80 3.83 2.08
N ALA A 67 7.26 5.04 2.19
CA ALA A 67 7.66 6.01 3.21
C ALA A 67 7.40 5.47 4.63
N TYR A 68 6.24 4.86 4.88
CA TYR A 68 5.94 4.18 6.14
C TYR A 68 6.98 3.10 6.47
N ARG A 69 7.32 2.24 5.50
CA ARG A 69 8.33 1.19 5.69
C ARG A 69 9.73 1.77 5.98
N ALA A 70 10.09 2.87 5.33
CA ALA A 70 11.36 3.54 5.55
C ALA A 70 11.46 4.14 6.96
N GLU A 71 10.41 4.81 7.42
CA GLU A 71 10.32 5.36 8.78
C GLU A 71 10.36 4.24 9.84
N PHE A 72 9.59 3.17 9.63
CA PHE A 72 9.63 1.98 10.49
C PHE A 72 11.04 1.38 10.57
N ALA A 73 11.70 1.18 9.42
CA ALA A 73 13.07 0.67 9.38
C ALA A 73 14.06 1.62 10.09
N GLY A 74 13.90 2.93 9.91
CA GLY A 74 14.65 3.97 10.61
C GLY A 74 14.55 3.85 12.13
N ARG A 75 13.32 3.77 12.66
CA ARG A 75 13.07 3.52 14.09
C ARG A 75 13.68 2.20 14.55
N ARG A 76 13.42 1.09 13.84
CA ARG A 76 13.90 -0.24 14.22
C ARG A 76 15.43 -0.33 14.28
N ARG A 77 16.16 0.39 13.42
CA ARG A 77 17.62 0.49 13.50
C ARG A 77 18.08 1.09 14.84
N LYS A 78 17.45 2.18 15.28
CA LYS A 78 17.74 2.82 16.59
C LYS A 78 17.41 1.88 17.74
N GLU A 79 16.24 1.25 17.73
CA GLU A 79 15.81 0.31 18.77
C GLU A 79 16.72 -0.94 18.86
N LYS A 80 17.16 -1.47 17.70
CA LYS A 80 18.10 -2.59 17.65
C LYS A 80 19.45 -2.23 18.27
N ALA A 81 19.96 -1.02 18.01
CA ALA A 81 21.19 -0.52 18.63
C ALA A 81 21.05 -0.39 20.16
N GLN A 82 19.84 -0.08 20.64
CA GLN A 82 19.49 -0.03 22.08
C GLN A 82 19.15 -1.41 22.69
N GLY A 83 19.45 -2.52 22.00
CA GLY A 83 19.21 -3.88 22.50
C GLY A 83 17.79 -4.44 22.29
N ARG A 84 16.83 -3.62 21.83
CA ARG A 84 15.47 -4.08 21.50
C ARG A 84 15.42 -4.73 20.12
N ARG A 85 15.88 -5.99 20.04
CA ARG A 85 16.10 -6.70 18.76
C ARG A 85 14.85 -7.24 18.07
N ARG A 86 13.71 -7.39 18.76
CA ARG A 86 12.45 -7.87 18.18
C ARG A 86 11.43 -6.73 18.08
N PRO A 87 10.76 -6.54 16.92
CA PRO A 87 9.58 -5.68 16.83
C PRO A 87 8.44 -6.28 17.65
N THR A 88 7.46 -5.46 18.05
CA THR A 88 6.29 -5.95 18.79
C THR A 88 5.28 -6.62 17.86
N ALA A 89 4.34 -7.38 18.42
CA ALA A 89 3.18 -7.84 17.67
C ALA A 89 2.32 -6.68 17.13
N GLY A 90 2.28 -5.54 17.85
CA GLY A 90 1.58 -4.33 17.40
C GLY A 90 2.24 -3.70 16.16
N ASP A 91 3.57 -3.66 16.14
CA ASP A 91 4.36 -3.18 15.01
C ASP A 91 4.13 -4.05 13.77
N ILE A 92 4.14 -5.38 13.94
CA ILE A 92 3.86 -6.32 12.84
C ILE A 92 2.43 -6.15 12.32
N ALA A 93 1.45 -6.00 13.21
CA ALA A 93 0.07 -5.77 12.82
C ALA A 93 -0.07 -4.44 12.05
N ALA A 94 0.53 -3.35 12.52
CA ALA A 94 0.50 -2.04 11.88
C ALA A 94 1.15 -2.06 10.47
N LEU A 95 2.28 -2.76 10.34
CA LEU A 95 2.97 -2.92 9.06
C LEU A 95 2.12 -3.70 8.04
N GLY A 96 1.35 -4.69 8.50
CA GLY A 96 0.51 -5.55 7.68
C GLY A 96 -0.93 -5.09 7.48
N ARG A 97 -1.36 -3.95 8.04
CA ARG A 97 -2.75 -3.46 7.89
C ARG A 97 -3.10 -3.24 6.42
N ALA A 98 -4.28 -3.74 6.03
CA ALA A 98 -4.86 -3.53 4.72
C ALA A 98 -5.52 -2.15 4.66
N GLU A 99 -4.79 -1.17 4.14
CA GLU A 99 -5.20 0.24 4.07
C GLU A 99 -4.65 0.89 2.78
N TRP A 100 -5.44 1.80 2.18
CA TRP A 100 -5.09 2.42 0.90
C TRP A 100 -3.81 3.26 1.01
N GLY A 101 -3.79 4.21 1.94
CA GLY A 101 -2.61 5.00 2.27
C GLY A 101 -2.13 4.69 3.68
N LYS A 102 -0.82 4.81 3.90
CA LYS A 102 -0.22 4.74 5.24
C LYS A 102 0.28 6.11 5.66
N ASP A 103 0.10 6.49 6.92
CA ASP A 103 0.73 7.69 7.46
C ASP A 103 2.17 7.38 7.92
N PRO A 104 3.22 7.90 7.26
CA PRO A 104 4.60 7.66 7.66
C PRO A 104 4.93 8.17 9.07
N ALA A 105 4.20 9.17 9.58
CA ALA A 105 4.41 9.69 10.93
C ALA A 105 4.06 8.64 11.99
N GLU A 106 3.04 7.81 11.76
CA GLU A 106 2.66 6.72 12.68
C GLU A 106 3.80 5.71 12.85
N ALA A 107 4.55 5.40 11.79
CA ALA A 107 5.64 4.43 11.82
C ALA A 107 6.82 4.82 12.74
N ARG A 108 6.94 6.12 13.06
CA ARG A 108 7.94 6.67 13.98
C ARG A 108 7.64 6.33 15.44
N THR A 109 6.43 5.87 15.74
CA THR A 109 6.01 5.49 17.08
C THR A 109 5.99 3.96 17.20
N ARG A 110 6.48 3.44 18.33
CA ARG A 110 6.39 2.01 18.65
C ARG A 110 4.96 1.67 19.03
N VAL A 111 4.37 0.68 18.36
CA VAL A 111 3.04 0.20 18.73
C VAL A 111 3.21 -0.92 19.77
N PRO A 112 2.69 -0.78 21.01
CA PRO A 112 2.83 -1.84 22.00
C PRO A 112 2.05 -3.10 21.59
N SER A 113 2.43 -4.25 22.15
CA SER A 113 1.62 -5.47 21.98
C SER A 113 0.32 -5.39 22.79
N ARG A 114 -0.70 -6.20 22.46
CA ARG A 114 -1.92 -6.30 23.29
C ARG A 114 -1.59 -6.72 24.73
N ARG A 115 -0.60 -7.59 24.92
CA ARG A 115 -0.15 -8.04 26.25
C ARG A 115 0.48 -6.89 27.05
N GLU A 116 1.26 -6.04 26.40
CA GLU A 116 1.88 -4.86 27.05
C GLU A 116 0.85 -3.79 27.46
N ARG A 117 -0.29 -3.70 26.78
CA ARG A 117 -1.36 -2.73 27.12
C ARG A 117 -2.21 -3.13 28.32
N GLY A 118 -2.26 -4.41 28.68
CA GLY A 118 -3.10 -4.94 29.75
C GLY A 118 -2.39 -5.14 31.09
N SER A 119 -1.11 -4.73 31.20
CA SER A 119 -0.28 -4.88 32.40
C SER A 119 -0.01 -3.55 33.12
N GLY A 120 -0.85 -2.53 32.87
CA GLY A 120 -0.76 -1.20 33.47
C GLY A 120 -1.83 -0.98 34.52
#